data_AF-A0A940M1L4-F1
#
_entry.id   AF-A0A940M1L4-F1
#
_cell.length_a   1.000
_cell.length_b   1.000
_cell.length_c   1.000
_cell.angle_alpha   90.00
_cell.angle_beta   90.00
_cell.angle_gamma   90.00
#
_symmetry.space_group_name_H-M   'P 1'
#
loop_
_entity.id
_entity.type
_entity.pdbx_description
1 polymer ?
#
loop_
_entity_poly.entity_id
_entity_poly.type
_entity_poly.pdbx_seq_one_letter_code
_entity_poly.pdbx_strand_id
1 'polypeptide(L)'
;MRNAGIGVGAVLAVAMMITVQQWIIIPKFTLESAGVVFLDAVIDWTIWLLLTPLIVLAARKLPMFRRGRPQWNILVHLLVGTAATAIWSVPIAGITMVFTYYGFDGMKPMTYGSAYLYELQGRSFYYTLFYWLVAGIVTARLLARDAQEEAAEAARLEREALAADLEAARVHFDPRGLARELREAAELAEAEPTRAEEQILETAGELQRSLALTARLAARTRLAATAD
;
A
#
# COMPACT_ATOMS: atom_id res chain seq x y z
N MET A 1 4.15 -16.45 -2.94
CA MET A 1 2.83 -16.77 -3.54
C MET A 1 1.61 -16.50 -2.65
N ARG A 2 1.75 -16.08 -1.37
CA ARG A 2 0.63 -15.81 -0.44
C ARG A 2 -0.30 -14.63 -0.80
N ASN A 3 0.12 -13.71 -1.66
CA ASN A 3 -0.63 -12.47 -1.94
C ASN A 3 -1.70 -12.60 -3.05
N ALA A 4 -1.78 -13.74 -3.76
CA ALA A 4 -2.78 -13.92 -4.81
C ALA A 4 -4.20 -14.13 -4.24
N GLY A 5 -4.33 -14.79 -3.08
CA GLY A 5 -5.63 -15.16 -2.50
C GLY A 5 -6.49 -13.98 -2.05
N ILE A 6 -5.88 -12.90 -1.54
CA ILE A 6 -6.63 -11.74 -1.01
C ILE A 6 -7.16 -10.85 -2.16
N GLY A 7 -6.52 -10.86 -3.33
CA GLY A 7 -7.03 -10.18 -4.52
C GLY A 7 -8.29 -10.88 -5.06
N VAL A 8 -8.25 -12.21 -5.13
CA VAL A 8 -9.39 -13.03 -5.56
C VAL A 8 -10.57 -12.89 -4.59
N GLY A 9 -10.31 -12.89 -3.28
CA GLY A 9 -11.37 -12.71 -2.27
C GLY A 9 -12.10 -11.38 -2.36
N ALA A 10 -11.40 -10.27 -2.62
CA ALA A 10 -12.03 -8.96 -2.78
C ALA A 10 -12.86 -8.88 -4.08
N VAL A 11 -12.37 -9.45 -5.17
CA VAL A 11 -13.10 -9.53 -6.45
C VAL A 11 -14.37 -10.38 -6.29
N LEU A 12 -14.29 -11.51 -5.61
CA LEU A 12 -15.44 -12.37 -5.34
C LEU A 12 -16.46 -11.69 -4.41
N ALA A 13 -16.02 -10.97 -3.37
CA ALA A 13 -16.92 -10.26 -2.47
C ALA A 13 -17.68 -9.14 -3.18
N VAL A 14 -16.99 -8.39 -4.06
CA VAL A 14 -17.62 -7.33 -4.86
C VAL A 14 -18.58 -7.95 -5.89
N ALA A 15 -18.16 -9.00 -6.61
CA ALA A 15 -19.02 -9.74 -7.54
C ALA A 15 -20.28 -10.29 -6.85
N MET A 16 -20.14 -10.82 -5.63
CA MET A 16 -21.25 -11.32 -4.84
C MET A 16 -22.19 -10.18 -4.42
N MET A 17 -21.65 -9.05 -3.96
CA MET A 17 -22.46 -7.88 -3.59
C MET A 17 -23.28 -7.35 -4.76
N ILE A 18 -22.71 -7.37 -5.97
CA ILE A 18 -23.38 -6.87 -7.17
C ILE A 18 -24.41 -7.87 -7.69
N THR A 19 -24.11 -9.17 -7.61
CA THR A 19 -25.09 -10.22 -7.91
C THR A 19 -26.28 -10.09 -6.96
N VAL A 20 -26.05 -9.82 -5.68
CA VAL A 20 -27.11 -9.53 -4.70
C VAL A 20 -27.86 -8.25 -5.07
N GLN A 21 -27.17 -7.20 -5.52
CA GLN A 21 -27.80 -5.96 -5.94
C GLN A 21 -28.69 -6.15 -7.18
N GLN A 22 -28.27 -6.95 -8.16
CA GLN A 22 -29.07 -7.32 -9.34
C GLN A 22 -30.32 -8.10 -8.95
N TRP A 23 -30.20 -9.02 -7.98
CA TRP A 23 -31.34 -9.76 -7.42
C TRP A 23 -32.34 -8.87 -6.68
N ILE A 24 -31.87 -7.82 -6.00
CA ILE A 24 -32.73 -6.88 -5.26
C ILE A 24 -33.41 -5.86 -6.20
N ILE A 25 -32.70 -5.41 -7.23
CA ILE A 25 -33.17 -4.35 -8.15
C ILE A 25 -34.15 -4.87 -9.20
N ILE A 26 -34.20 -6.19 -9.46
CA ILE A 26 -35.12 -6.77 -10.45
C ILE A 26 -36.27 -7.52 -9.77
N PRO A 27 -37.24 -6.83 -9.13
CA PRO A 27 -38.40 -7.46 -8.50
C PRO A 27 -39.46 -7.95 -9.52
N LYS A 28 -39.10 -8.11 -10.80
CA LYS A 28 -40.03 -8.45 -11.89
C LYS A 28 -39.86 -9.84 -12.49
N PHE A 29 -38.85 -10.60 -12.06
CA PHE A 29 -38.58 -11.92 -12.62
C PHE A 29 -39.29 -13.02 -11.83
N THR A 30 -40.05 -13.87 -12.52
CA THR A 30 -40.65 -15.09 -11.98
C THR A 30 -39.56 -16.11 -11.68
N LEU A 31 -39.83 -17.10 -10.81
CA LEU A 31 -38.92 -18.22 -10.52
C LEU A 31 -38.41 -18.92 -11.80
N GLU A 32 -39.20 -18.91 -12.88
CA GLU A 32 -38.87 -19.48 -14.19
C GLU A 32 -37.68 -18.79 -14.89
N SER A 33 -37.44 -17.51 -14.59
CA SER A 33 -36.36 -16.70 -15.18
C SER A 33 -35.09 -16.59 -14.32
N ALA A 34 -35.14 -17.10 -13.07
CA ALA A 34 -34.01 -16.98 -12.14
C ALA A 34 -32.73 -17.67 -12.65
N GLY A 35 -32.86 -18.81 -13.33
CA GLY A 35 -31.73 -19.52 -13.91
C GLY A 35 -31.04 -18.75 -15.05
N VAL A 36 -31.83 -18.03 -15.85
CA VAL A 36 -31.33 -17.20 -16.97
C VAL A 36 -30.57 -15.99 -16.42
N VAL A 37 -31.13 -15.31 -15.42
CA VAL A 37 -30.47 -14.18 -14.74
C VAL A 37 -29.18 -14.61 -14.04
N PHE A 38 -29.20 -15.77 -13.38
CA PHE A 38 -28.01 -16.34 -12.76
C PHE A 38 -26.93 -16.65 -13.79
N LEU A 39 -27.30 -17.28 -14.92
CA LEU A 39 -26.36 -17.61 -15.97
C LEU A 39 -25.75 -16.35 -16.61
N ASP A 40 -26.56 -15.32 -16.87
CA ASP A 40 -26.09 -14.01 -17.36
C ASP A 40 -25.05 -13.40 -16.41
N ALA A 41 -25.38 -13.36 -15.11
CA ALA A 41 -24.46 -12.87 -14.08
C ALA A 41 -23.16 -13.70 -14.02
N VAL A 42 -23.24 -15.03 -14.06
CA VAL A 42 -22.05 -15.90 -14.05
C VAL A 42 -21.17 -15.65 -15.26
N ILE A 43 -21.75 -15.51 -16.45
CA ILE A 43 -21.00 -15.23 -17.67
C ILE A 43 -20.30 -13.86 -17.56
N ASP A 44 -21.05 -12.83 -17.17
CA ASP A 44 -20.51 -11.48 -16.97
C ASP A 44 -19.30 -11.49 -16.01
N TRP A 45 -19.49 -12.06 -14.82
CA TRP A 45 -18.45 -12.12 -13.80
C TRP A 45 -17.26 -12.98 -14.18
N THR A 46 -17.46 -14.06 -14.94
CA THR A 46 -16.37 -14.91 -15.41
C THR A 46 -15.45 -14.15 -16.34
N ILE A 47 -15.99 -13.31 -17.25
CA ILE A 47 -15.17 -12.49 -18.15
C ILE A 47 -14.32 -11.50 -17.33
N TRP A 48 -14.90 -10.86 -16.31
CA TRP A 48 -14.15 -9.96 -15.42
C TRP A 48 -13.07 -10.66 -14.62
N LEU A 49 -13.34 -11.88 -14.14
CA LEU A 49 -12.35 -12.71 -13.46
C LEU A 49 -11.16 -13.01 -14.39
N LEU A 50 -11.43 -13.32 -15.65
CA LEU A 50 -10.40 -13.57 -16.67
C LEU A 50 -9.63 -12.30 -17.06
N LEU A 51 -10.28 -11.13 -17.05
CA LEU A 51 -9.62 -9.84 -17.31
C LEU A 51 -8.79 -9.35 -16.12
N THR A 52 -9.15 -9.72 -14.89
CA THR A 52 -8.46 -9.31 -13.66
C THR A 52 -6.93 -9.47 -13.69
N PRO A 53 -6.34 -10.62 -14.08
CA PRO A 53 -4.87 -10.73 -14.15
C PRO A 53 -4.23 -9.72 -15.11
N LEU A 54 -4.91 -9.38 -16.21
CA LEU A 54 -4.44 -8.36 -17.15
C LEU A 54 -4.49 -6.96 -16.53
N ILE A 55 -5.56 -6.65 -15.78
CA ILE A 55 -5.70 -5.39 -15.03
C ILE A 55 -4.60 -5.27 -13.97
N VAL A 56 -4.35 -6.35 -13.22
CA VAL A 56 -3.28 -6.42 -12.22
C VAL A 56 -1.91 -6.21 -12.87
N LEU A 57 -1.66 -6.83 -14.03
CA LEU A 57 -0.42 -6.66 -14.77
C LEU A 57 -0.25 -5.21 -15.24
N ALA A 58 -1.32 -4.60 -15.77
CA ALA A 58 -1.32 -3.19 -16.18
C ALA A 58 -1.02 -2.27 -14.99
N ALA A 59 -1.72 -2.44 -13.87
CA ALA A 59 -1.51 -1.63 -12.66
C ALA A 59 -0.09 -1.76 -12.08
N ARG A 60 0.54 -2.94 -12.20
CA ARG A 60 1.93 -3.15 -11.77
C ARG A 60 2.94 -2.50 -12.72
N LYS A 61 2.71 -2.56 -14.03
CA LYS A 61 3.60 -1.97 -15.04
C LYS A 61 3.46 -0.46 -15.13
N LEU A 62 2.26 0.07 -14.89
CA LEU A 62 1.92 1.47 -15.03
C LEU A 62 1.30 2.02 -13.73
N PRO A 63 2.06 2.08 -12.63
CA PRO A 63 1.53 2.54 -11.34
C PRO A 63 0.99 3.97 -11.45
N MET A 64 -0.27 4.18 -11.09
CA MET A 64 -1.01 5.44 -11.31
C MET A 64 -0.34 6.65 -10.66
N PHE A 65 0.25 6.47 -9.47
CA PHE A 65 0.78 7.56 -8.64
C PHE A 65 2.32 7.57 -8.51
N ARG A 66 3.04 6.77 -9.31
CA ARG A 66 4.50 6.74 -9.21
C ARG A 66 5.11 8.04 -9.75
N ARG A 67 6.21 8.49 -9.12
CA ARG A 67 7.00 9.65 -9.57
C ARG A 67 7.40 9.51 -11.04
N GLY A 68 7.15 10.55 -11.83
CA GLY A 68 7.46 10.61 -13.25
C GLY A 68 6.36 11.26 -14.08
N ARG A 69 5.32 10.50 -14.43
CA ARG A 69 4.23 10.95 -15.32
C ARG A 69 2.86 10.37 -14.90
N PRO A 70 2.32 10.75 -13.73
CA PRO A 70 1.06 10.19 -13.22
C PRO A 70 -0.11 10.44 -14.17
N GLN A 71 -0.18 11.61 -14.80
CA GLN A 71 -1.22 11.96 -15.77
C GLN A 71 -1.24 11.02 -16.99
N TRP A 72 -0.06 10.65 -17.50
CA TRP A 72 0.04 9.70 -18.61
C TRP A 72 -0.41 8.31 -18.20
N ASN A 73 -0.02 7.84 -17.01
CA ASN A 73 -0.43 6.53 -16.53
C ASN A 73 -1.95 6.48 -16.30
N ILE A 74 -2.55 7.54 -15.75
CA ILE A 74 -4.00 7.69 -15.61
C ILE A 74 -4.68 7.65 -16.99
N LEU A 75 -4.14 8.36 -17.98
CA LEU A 75 -4.67 8.35 -19.34
C LEU A 75 -4.60 6.94 -19.96
N VAL A 76 -3.48 6.22 -19.79
CA VAL A 76 -3.36 4.85 -20.28
C VAL A 76 -4.36 3.93 -19.57
N HIS A 77 -4.55 4.06 -18.26
CA HIS A 77 -5.57 3.31 -17.53
C HIS A 77 -6.99 3.62 -18.01
N LEU A 78 -7.29 4.88 -18.31
CA LEU A 78 -8.56 5.29 -18.89
C LEU A 78 -8.77 4.58 -20.25
N LEU A 79 -7.78 4.66 -21.14
CA LEU A 79 -7.85 4.02 -22.45
C LEU A 79 -7.97 2.49 -22.36
N VAL A 80 -7.21 1.86 -21.48
CA VAL A 80 -7.27 0.41 -21.26
C VAL A 80 -8.60 -0.01 -20.65
N GLY A 81 -9.14 0.74 -19.69
CA GLY A 81 -10.45 0.47 -19.10
C GLY A 81 -11.59 0.62 -20.11
N THR A 82 -11.56 1.66 -20.93
CA THR A 82 -12.51 1.87 -22.03
C THR A 82 -12.40 0.76 -23.07
N ALA A 83 -11.18 0.38 -23.48
CA ALA A 83 -10.96 -0.71 -24.43
C ALA A 83 -11.43 -2.07 -23.86
N ALA A 84 -11.13 -2.36 -22.60
CA ALA A 84 -11.57 -3.58 -21.93
C ALA A 84 -13.10 -3.67 -21.88
N THR A 85 -13.77 -2.55 -21.60
CA THR A 85 -15.23 -2.45 -21.61
C THR A 85 -15.81 -2.69 -23.00
N ALA A 86 -15.24 -2.06 -24.04
CA ALA A 86 -15.69 -2.26 -25.42
C ALA A 86 -15.50 -3.71 -25.88
N ILE A 87 -14.37 -4.34 -25.53
CA ILE A 87 -14.10 -5.76 -25.82
C ILE A 87 -15.09 -6.67 -25.08
N TRP A 88 -15.38 -6.38 -23.81
CA TRP A 88 -16.35 -7.12 -23.00
C TRP A 88 -17.77 -7.03 -23.59
N SER A 89 -18.15 -5.89 -24.18
CA SER A 89 -19.48 -5.71 -24.77
C SER A 89 -19.73 -6.60 -26.00
N VAL A 90 -18.70 -7.12 -26.65
CA VAL A 90 -18.82 -7.98 -27.84
C VAL A 90 -19.57 -9.30 -27.54
N PRO A 91 -19.09 -10.18 -26.64
CA PRO A 91 -19.79 -11.42 -26.32
C PRO A 91 -21.17 -11.18 -25.70
N ILE A 92 -21.29 -10.15 -24.86
CA ILE A 92 -22.54 -9.86 -24.15
C ILE A 92 -23.61 -9.35 -25.09
N ALA A 93 -23.25 -8.53 -26.08
CA ALA A 93 -24.19 -8.14 -27.14
C ALA A 93 -24.81 -9.37 -27.85
N GLY A 94 -24.02 -10.44 -28.03
CA GLY A 94 -24.53 -11.70 -28.57
C GLY A 94 -25.56 -12.37 -27.65
N ILE A 95 -25.30 -12.37 -26.35
CA ILE A 95 -26.22 -12.92 -25.33
C ILE A 95 -27.49 -12.08 -25.27
N THR A 96 -27.38 -10.76 -25.17
CA THR A 96 -28.51 -9.82 -25.16
C THR A 96 -29.34 -9.95 -26.44
N MET A 97 -28.71 -10.09 -27.61
CA MET A 97 -29.42 -10.33 -28.86
C MET A 97 -30.24 -11.63 -28.80
N VAL A 98 -29.64 -12.73 -28.33
CA VAL A 98 -30.35 -14.02 -28.17
C VAL A 98 -31.51 -13.88 -27.17
N PHE A 99 -31.29 -13.19 -26.04
CA PHE A 99 -32.29 -13.07 -24.99
C PHE A 99 -33.49 -12.24 -25.43
N THR A 100 -33.25 -11.10 -26.09
CA THR A 100 -34.29 -10.26 -26.67
C THR A 100 -35.04 -10.96 -27.81
N TYR A 101 -34.36 -11.81 -28.60
CA TYR A 101 -34.98 -12.57 -29.68
C TYR A 101 -35.99 -13.61 -29.17
N TYR A 102 -35.65 -14.32 -28.08
CA TYR A 102 -36.54 -15.30 -27.44
C TYR A 102 -37.49 -14.70 -26.41
N GLY A 103 -37.40 -13.39 -26.15
CA GLY A 103 -38.30 -12.66 -25.24
C GLY A 103 -38.06 -12.96 -23.75
N PHE A 104 -36.87 -13.44 -23.38
CA PHE A 104 -36.55 -13.78 -21.98
C PHE A 104 -36.55 -12.57 -21.04
N ASP A 105 -36.30 -11.38 -21.58
CA ASP A 105 -36.19 -10.12 -20.84
C ASP A 105 -37.40 -9.19 -21.04
N GLY A 106 -38.41 -9.62 -21.82
CA GLY A 106 -39.58 -8.81 -22.17
C GLY A 106 -39.26 -7.58 -23.04
N MET A 107 -38.04 -7.46 -23.55
CA MET A 107 -37.66 -6.40 -24.47
C MET A 107 -38.01 -6.78 -25.92
N LYS A 108 -38.05 -5.77 -26.80
CA LYS A 108 -38.21 -6.03 -28.24
C LYS A 108 -36.92 -6.67 -28.79
N PRO A 109 -37.02 -7.60 -29.75
CA PRO A 109 -35.85 -8.20 -30.39
C PRO A 109 -34.90 -7.12 -30.92
N MET A 110 -33.64 -7.22 -30.52
CA MET A 110 -32.59 -6.31 -30.95
C MET A 110 -31.73 -6.96 -32.02
N THR A 111 -31.19 -6.15 -32.94
CA THR A 111 -30.06 -6.57 -33.77
C THR A 111 -28.78 -6.59 -32.93
N TYR A 112 -27.75 -7.32 -33.38
CA TYR A 112 -26.45 -7.33 -32.70
C TYR A 112 -25.87 -5.93 -32.51
N GLY A 113 -25.95 -5.06 -33.52
CA GLY A 113 -25.42 -3.69 -33.44
C GLY A 113 -26.14 -2.84 -32.38
N SER A 114 -27.48 -2.95 -32.31
CA SER A 114 -28.26 -2.27 -31.27
C SER A 114 -28.00 -2.84 -29.88
N ALA A 115 -27.87 -4.17 -29.75
CA ALA A 115 -27.53 -4.80 -28.48
C ALA A 115 -26.13 -4.37 -28.00
N TYR A 116 -25.15 -4.32 -28.90
CA TYR A 116 -23.80 -3.84 -28.59
C TYR A 116 -23.79 -2.38 -28.12
N LEU A 117 -24.49 -1.49 -28.82
CA LEU A 117 -24.58 -0.09 -28.40
C LEU A 117 -25.35 0.07 -27.08
N TYR A 118 -26.41 -0.72 -26.87
CA TYR A 118 -27.16 -0.75 -25.62
C TYR A 118 -26.26 -1.15 -24.44
N GLU A 119 -25.51 -2.24 -24.57
CA GLU A 119 -24.60 -2.73 -23.52
C GLU A 119 -23.43 -1.76 -23.30
N LEU A 120 -22.86 -1.24 -24.38
CA LEU A 120 -21.78 -0.27 -24.32
C LEU A 120 -22.25 1.03 -23.64
N GLN A 121 -23.42 1.57 -23.97
CA GLN A 121 -23.89 2.81 -23.37
C GLN A 121 -24.39 2.60 -21.93
N GLY A 122 -25.18 1.55 -21.69
CA GLY A 122 -25.84 1.31 -20.41
C GLY A 122 -24.88 0.84 -19.32
N ARG A 123 -23.88 0.03 -19.68
CA ARG A 123 -23.00 -0.60 -18.69
C ARG A 123 -21.55 -0.10 -18.72
N SER A 124 -21.13 0.73 -19.69
CA SER A 124 -19.73 1.17 -19.77
C SER A 124 -19.24 1.90 -18.53
N PHE A 125 -20.06 2.80 -17.97
CA PHE A 125 -19.72 3.52 -16.76
C PHE A 125 -19.42 2.55 -15.61
N TYR A 126 -20.30 1.55 -15.45
CA TYR A 126 -20.22 0.57 -14.39
C TYR A 126 -18.94 -0.27 -14.48
N TYR A 127 -18.67 -0.81 -15.66
CA TYR A 127 -17.49 -1.64 -15.91
C TYR A 127 -16.18 -0.87 -15.89
N THR A 128 -16.20 0.37 -16.38
CA THR A 128 -15.06 1.27 -16.23
C THR A 128 -14.78 1.53 -14.75
N LEU A 129 -15.82 1.80 -13.95
CA LEU A 129 -15.66 1.98 -12.50
C LEU A 129 -15.10 0.71 -11.84
N PHE A 130 -15.58 -0.48 -12.22
CA PHE A 130 -15.06 -1.75 -11.70
C PHE A 130 -13.58 -1.95 -12.06
N TYR A 131 -13.18 -1.63 -13.29
CA TYR A 131 -11.77 -1.61 -13.69
C TYR A 131 -10.93 -0.70 -12.77
N TRP A 132 -11.40 0.54 -12.54
CA TRP A 132 -10.71 1.50 -11.67
C TRP A 132 -10.64 1.03 -10.22
N LEU A 133 -11.68 0.36 -9.73
CA LEU A 133 -11.69 -0.23 -8.39
C LEU A 133 -10.59 -1.28 -8.25
N VAL A 134 -10.52 -2.24 -9.18
CA VAL A 134 -9.48 -3.30 -9.15
C VAL A 134 -8.08 -2.70 -9.26
N ALA A 135 -7.87 -1.80 -10.23
CA ALA A 135 -6.58 -1.16 -10.44
C ALA A 135 -6.17 -0.26 -9.26
N GLY A 136 -7.12 0.43 -8.64
CA GLY A 136 -6.95 1.24 -7.44
C GLY A 136 -6.55 0.40 -6.23
N ILE A 137 -7.23 -0.72 -5.97
CA ILE A 137 -6.88 -1.66 -4.88
C ILE A 137 -5.45 -2.18 -5.06
N VAL A 138 -5.07 -2.57 -6.28
CA VAL A 138 -3.72 -3.06 -6.58
C VAL A 138 -2.69 -1.95 -6.34
N THR A 139 -2.95 -0.74 -6.83
CA THR A 139 -2.04 0.41 -6.67
C THR A 139 -1.88 0.79 -5.21
N ALA A 140 -2.97 0.86 -4.44
CA ALA A 140 -2.94 1.15 -3.01
C ALA A 140 -2.11 0.12 -2.24
N ARG A 141 -2.22 -1.17 -2.58
CA ARG A 141 -1.38 -2.21 -1.97
C ARG A 141 0.08 -2.09 -2.32
N LEU A 142 0.41 -1.74 -3.56
CA LEU A 142 1.81 -1.50 -3.94
C LEU A 142 2.38 -0.33 -3.13
N LEU A 143 1.65 0.78 -3.07
CA LEU A 143 2.07 1.96 -2.31
C LEU A 143 2.23 1.68 -0.81
N ALA A 144 1.32 0.89 -0.22
CA ALA A 144 1.43 0.49 1.19
C ALA A 144 2.66 -0.39 1.45
N ARG A 145 3.03 -1.25 0.51
CA ARG A 145 4.24 -2.09 0.64
C ARG A 145 5.50 -1.25 0.51
N ASP A 146 5.56 -0.37 -0.49
CA ASP A 146 6.69 0.54 -0.68
C ASP A 146 6.89 1.42 0.57
N ALA A 147 5.81 1.96 1.15
CA ALA A 147 5.87 2.74 2.39
C ALA A 147 6.33 1.92 3.60
N GLN A 148 5.94 0.65 3.70
CA GLN A 148 6.41 -0.24 4.77
C GLN A 148 7.91 -0.57 4.62
N GLU A 149 8.37 -0.76 3.38
CA GLU A 149 9.78 -1.01 3.08
C GLU A 149 10.65 0.22 3.39
N GLU A 150 10.20 1.42 3.00
CA GLU A 150 10.86 2.69 3.34
C GLU A 150 10.91 2.93 4.85
N ALA A 151 9.82 2.68 5.58
CA ALA A 151 9.79 2.81 7.03
C ALA A 151 10.73 1.82 7.73
N ALA A 152 10.79 0.58 7.26
CA ALA A 152 11.69 -0.44 7.79
C ALA A 152 13.17 -0.09 7.54
N GLU A 153 13.49 0.47 6.37
CA GLU A 153 14.83 0.94 6.05
C GLU A 153 15.24 2.15 6.90
N ALA A 154 14.34 3.13 7.07
CA ALA A 154 14.57 4.28 7.94
C ALA A 154 14.86 3.85 9.39
N ALA A 155 14.06 2.93 9.93
CA ALA A 155 14.27 2.39 11.27
C ALA A 155 15.60 1.62 11.40
N ARG A 156 16.03 0.91 10.35
CA ARG A 156 17.35 0.24 10.32
C ARG A 156 18.48 1.27 10.37
N LEU A 157 18.43 2.29 9.52
CA LEU A 157 19.44 3.35 9.48
C LEU A 157 19.53 4.14 10.78
N GLU A 158 18.40 4.41 11.44
CA GLU A 158 18.37 5.06 12.74
C GLU A 158 19.05 4.22 13.82
N ARG A 159 18.82 2.90 13.83
CA ARG A 159 19.51 1.97 14.75
C ARG A 159 21.01 1.92 14.51
N GLU A 160 21.44 1.89 13.25
CA GLU A 160 22.86 1.92 12.88
C GLU A 160 23.53 3.22 13.33
N ALA A 161 22.86 4.36 13.17
CA ALA A 161 23.35 5.65 13.65
C ALA A 161 23.49 5.68 15.18
N LEU A 162 22.48 5.21 15.92
CA LEU A 162 22.54 5.13 17.39
C LEU A 162 23.63 4.18 17.86
N ALA A 163 23.87 3.07 17.18
CA ALA A 163 24.94 2.15 17.49
C ALA A 163 26.33 2.78 17.26
N ALA A 164 26.50 3.52 16.16
CA ALA A 164 27.72 4.27 15.88
C ALA A 164 28.00 5.36 16.93
N ASP A 165 26.96 6.09 17.35
CA ASP A 165 27.06 7.10 18.41
C ASP A 165 27.47 6.48 19.76
N LEU A 166 26.92 5.31 20.10
CA LEU A 166 27.28 4.57 21.31
C LEU A 166 28.73 4.06 21.27
N GLU A 167 29.19 3.58 20.12
CA GLU A 167 30.57 3.13 19.95
C GLU A 167 31.55 4.30 20.03
N ALA A 168 31.23 5.43 19.40
CA ALA A 168 32.01 6.66 19.51
C ALA A 168 32.07 7.16 20.97
N ALA A 169 30.95 7.11 21.69
CA ALA A 169 30.92 7.45 23.12
C ALA A 169 31.81 6.50 23.94
N ARG A 170 31.77 5.18 23.69
CA ARG A 170 32.62 4.19 24.37
C ARG A 170 34.11 4.44 24.15
N VAL A 171 34.52 4.82 22.94
CA VAL A 171 35.92 5.14 22.63
C VAL A 171 36.42 6.33 23.47
N HIS A 172 35.56 7.31 23.77
CA HIS A 172 35.92 8.43 24.65
C HIS A 172 35.92 8.09 26.15
N PHE A 173 35.23 7.02 26.58
CA PHE A 173 35.30 6.51 27.95
C PHE A 173 36.28 5.33 28.05
N ASP A 174 37.59 5.55 27.86
CA ASP A 174 38.59 4.55 28.26
C ASP A 174 38.77 4.62 29.80
N PRO A 175 38.32 3.61 30.57
CA PRO A 175 38.49 3.59 32.02
C PRO A 175 39.95 3.67 32.46
N ARG A 176 40.92 3.29 31.61
CA ARG A 176 42.35 3.44 31.91
C ARG A 176 42.84 4.87 31.74
N GLY A 177 42.29 5.62 30.78
CA GLY A 177 42.57 7.05 30.62
C GLY A 177 42.13 7.82 31.86
N LEU A 178 40.90 7.57 32.30
CA LEU A 178 40.31 8.17 33.49
C LEU A 178 41.06 7.79 34.78
N ALA A 179 41.48 6.52 34.91
CA ALA A 179 42.30 6.08 36.04
C ALA A 179 43.72 6.67 36.02
N ARG A 180 44.30 6.89 34.83
CA ARG A 180 45.60 7.54 34.67
C ARG A 180 45.52 9.03 34.99
N GLU A 181 44.51 9.73 34.47
CA GLU A 181 44.28 11.15 34.78
C GLU A 181 44.00 11.38 36.26
N LEU A 182 43.22 10.50 36.91
CA LEU A 182 43.03 10.55 38.37
C LEU A 182 44.32 10.28 39.15
N ARG A 183 45.17 9.37 38.66
CA ARG A 183 46.45 9.05 39.31
C ARG A 183 47.46 10.19 39.11
N GLU A 184 47.53 10.79 37.93
CA GLU A 184 48.34 11.99 37.67
C GLU A 184 47.86 13.20 38.48
N ALA A 185 46.54 13.41 38.61
CA ALA A 185 45.97 14.45 39.47
C ALA A 185 46.25 14.20 40.96
N ALA A 186 46.22 12.94 41.41
CA ALA A 186 46.59 12.57 42.78
C ALA A 186 48.08 12.81 43.06
N GLU A 187 48.97 12.50 42.11
CA GLU A 187 50.40 12.79 42.21
C GLU A 187 50.68 14.31 42.20
N LEU A 188 49.94 15.10 41.42
CA LEU A 188 50.04 16.56 41.40
C LEU A 188 49.52 17.21 42.70
N ALA A 189 48.47 16.65 43.31
CA ALA A 189 47.89 17.13 44.56
C ALA A 189 48.83 17.00 45.76
N GLU A 190 49.73 16.00 45.76
CA GLU A 190 50.77 15.87 46.79
C GLU A 190 51.92 16.88 46.60
N ALA A 191 52.17 17.35 45.38
CA ALA A 191 53.29 18.24 45.05
C ALA A 191 52.93 19.74 45.05
N GLU A 192 51.78 20.14 44.51
CA GLU A 192 51.32 21.54 44.39
C GLU A 192 49.79 21.64 44.66
N PRO A 193 49.36 21.80 45.93
CA PRO A 193 47.96 21.65 46.32
C PRO A 193 47.01 22.68 45.69
N THR A 194 47.47 23.91 45.44
CA THR A 194 46.64 24.98 44.86
C THR A 194 46.39 24.77 43.36
N ARG A 195 47.31 24.11 42.66
CA ARG A 195 47.21 23.86 41.21
C ARG A 195 46.41 22.60 40.91
N ALA A 196 46.48 21.62 41.81
CA ALA A 196 45.68 20.41 41.74
C ALA A 196 44.18 20.69 41.94
N GLU A 197 43.80 21.66 42.76
CA GLU A 197 42.40 22.05 42.94
C GLU A 197 41.77 22.59 41.64
N GLU A 198 42.48 23.45 40.90
CA GLU A 198 42.02 23.94 39.59
C GLU A 198 41.89 22.81 38.57
N GLN A 199 42.89 21.91 38.52
CA GLN A 199 42.90 20.81 37.55
C GLN A 199 41.80 19.77 37.85
N ILE A 200 41.55 19.45 39.12
CA ILE A 200 40.45 18.56 39.54
C ILE A 200 39.09 19.18 39.21
N LEU A 201 38.91 20.50 39.40
CA LEU A 201 37.68 21.20 39.05
C LEU A 201 37.42 21.21 37.54
N GLU A 202 38.46 21.35 36.73
CA GLU A 202 38.38 21.31 35.27
C GLU A 202 38.00 19.89 34.78
N THR A 203 38.69 18.86 35.26
CA THR A 203 38.38 17.45 34.93
C THR A 203 36.98 17.05 35.41
N ALA A 204 36.56 17.49 36.60
CA ALA A 204 35.21 17.26 37.11
C ALA A 204 34.13 17.95 36.25
N GLY A 205 34.42 19.15 35.75
CA GLY A 205 33.54 19.89 34.85
C GLY A 205 33.41 19.25 33.47
N GLU A 206 34.47 18.62 32.95
CA GLU A 206 34.41 17.82 31.72
C GLU A 206 33.65 16.50 31.93
N LEU A 207 33.86 15.83 33.06
CA LEU A 207 33.10 14.63 33.41
C LEU A 207 31.60 14.92 33.52
N GLN A 208 31.22 16.00 34.22
CA GLN A 208 29.82 16.43 34.32
C GLN A 208 29.21 16.72 32.94
N ARG A 209 29.95 17.38 32.04
CA ARG A 209 29.48 17.64 30.67
C ARG A 209 29.27 16.34 29.89
N SER A 210 30.18 15.37 30.00
CA SER A 210 30.05 14.06 29.34
C SER A 210 28.86 13.24 29.87
N LEU A 211 28.63 13.27 31.19
CA LEU A 211 27.50 12.61 31.86
C LEU A 211 26.16 13.26 31.53
N ALA A 212 26.11 14.59 31.42
CA ALA A 212 24.92 15.31 31.00
C ALA A 212 24.53 14.99 29.55
N LEU A 213 25.54 14.81 28.68
CA LEU A 213 25.35 14.40 27.28
C LEU A 213 24.79 12.97 27.17
N THR A 214 25.36 12.02 27.92
CA THR A 214 24.87 10.63 27.98
C THR A 214 23.46 10.53 28.58
N ALA A 215 23.15 11.31 29.62
CA ALA A 215 21.81 11.37 30.19
C ALA A 215 20.77 11.93 29.19
N ARG A 216 21.12 12.95 28.41
CA ARG A 216 20.25 13.48 27.34
C ARG A 216 20.00 12.46 26.23
N LEU A 217 21.02 11.70 25.84
CA LEU A 217 20.88 10.63 24.85
C LEU A 217 19.98 9.50 25.37
N ALA A 218 20.13 9.09 26.63
CA ALA A 218 19.29 8.09 27.28
C ALA A 218 17.82 8.53 27.44
N ALA A 219 17.57 9.82 27.67
CA ALA A 219 16.22 10.36 27.71
C ALA A 219 15.56 10.36 26.31
N ARG A 220 16.34 10.64 25.26
CA ARG A 220 15.87 10.66 23.87
C ARG A 220 15.49 9.26 23.38
N THR A 221 16.27 8.24 23.72
CA THR A 221 15.94 6.83 23.41
C THR A 221 14.72 6.32 24.19
N ARG A 222 14.52 6.74 25.46
CA ARG A 222 13.29 6.42 26.20
C ARG A 222 12.04 7.03 25.56
N LEU A 223 12.12 8.28 25.10
CA LEU A 223 11.00 8.95 24.44
C LEU A 223 10.65 8.30 23.10
N ALA A 224 11.64 7.87 22.33
CA ALA A 224 11.44 7.11 21.10
C ALA A 224 10.75 5.75 21.38
N ALA A 225 11.15 5.04 22.44
CA ALA A 225 10.56 3.75 22.82
C ALA A 225 9.10 3.83 23.35
N THR A 226 8.62 5.02 23.73
CA THR A 226 7.24 5.23 24.19
C THR A 226 6.31 5.76 23.10
N ALA A 227 6.84 6.08 21.92
CA ALA A 227 6.07 6.62 20.79
C ALA A 227 5.64 5.53 19.78
N ASP A 228 6.19 4.32 19.89
CA ASP A 228 5.74 3.08 19.23
C ASP A 228 4.66 2.36 20.06
#